data_AF-A0AAU8P946-F1
#
_entry.id   AF-A0AAU8P946-F1
#
_cell.length_a   1.000
_cell.length_b   1.000
_cell.length_c   1.000
_cell.angle_alpha   90.00
_cell.angle_beta   90.00
_cell.angle_gamma   90.00
#
_symmetry.space_group_name_H-M   'P 1'
#
loop_
_entity.id
_entity.type
_entity.pdbx_description
1 polymer ?
#
loop_
_entity_poly.entity_id
_entity_poly.type
_entity_poly.pdbx_seq_one_letter_code
_entity_poly.pdbx_strand_id
1 'polypeptide(L)'
;MKTFNVKNVLIYRLTRDIDLDAKAIEAAITPMTFTPCASQDMSRSGWTAPLATAGSLIHAANGYLLMRYRREQKILPAAVIQKHLRERIAKLEQEQCRKLKKTEKDALRDEVLHSLLPRAFTRTHQSWLWIDTAKKLVMVDAANAKKAEDILSLLRKSLGSLPVVPLTMKTPIEITLTQWVRTGKAPAGFTLGDEAELKATLEDGGIIRTKQQDGRRTGTGINASQRTT
;
A
#
# COMPACT_ATOMS: atom_id res chain seq x y z
N MET A 1 -18.54 -10.92 -11.42
CA MET A 1 -17.37 -10.31 -12.10
C MET A 1 -16.76 -9.29 -11.12
N LYS A 2 -15.48 -9.39 -10.73
CA LYS A 2 -14.88 -8.37 -9.83
C LYS A 2 -14.61 -7.11 -10.66
N THR A 3 -15.50 -6.13 -10.57
CA THR A 3 -15.41 -4.83 -11.25
C THR A 3 -14.15 -4.09 -10.83
N PHE A 4 -13.53 -3.36 -11.77
CA PHE A 4 -12.51 -2.37 -11.46
C PHE A 4 -13.09 -1.36 -10.47
N ASN A 5 -12.53 -1.29 -9.27
CA ASN A 5 -13.02 -0.45 -8.18
C ASN A 5 -11.83 0.02 -7.35
N VAL A 6 -11.53 1.30 -7.48
CA VAL A 6 -10.40 1.97 -6.82
C VAL A 6 -10.94 2.68 -5.58
N LYS A 7 -10.32 2.42 -4.43
CA LYS A 7 -10.74 3.05 -3.17
C LYS A 7 -9.83 4.19 -2.75
N ASN A 8 -8.57 4.13 -3.12
CA ASN A 8 -7.57 5.15 -2.83
C ASN A 8 -6.72 5.33 -4.07
N VAL A 9 -6.01 6.45 -4.19
CA VAL A 9 -5.06 6.64 -5.28
C VAL A 9 -3.82 7.34 -4.77
N LEU A 10 -2.67 6.72 -5.03
CA LEU A 10 -1.36 7.37 -4.94
C LEU A 10 -0.79 7.48 -6.35
N ILE A 11 -0.38 8.68 -6.71
CA ILE A 11 0.04 9.01 -8.07
C ILE A 11 1.55 9.25 -8.08
N TYR A 12 2.21 8.63 -9.04
CA TYR A 12 3.63 8.73 -9.28
C TYR A 12 3.88 9.17 -10.72
N ARG A 13 4.97 9.90 -10.95
CA ARG A 13 5.39 10.36 -12.27
C ARG A 13 6.65 9.61 -12.70
N LEU A 14 6.66 9.14 -13.93
CA LEU A 14 7.88 8.64 -14.57
C LEU A 14 8.82 9.81 -14.84
N THR A 15 10.06 9.72 -14.37
CA THR A 15 11.08 10.78 -14.54
C THR A 15 11.92 10.59 -15.80
N ARG A 16 11.81 9.43 -16.45
CA ARG A 16 12.45 9.12 -17.72
C ARG A 16 11.48 8.32 -18.58
N ASP A 17 11.74 8.35 -19.88
CA ASP A 17 10.96 7.58 -20.84
C ASP A 17 11.35 6.11 -20.73
N ILE A 18 10.33 5.27 -20.60
CA ILE A 18 10.43 3.82 -20.64
C ILE A 18 9.52 3.34 -21.77
N ASP A 19 9.86 2.19 -22.35
CA ASP A 19 8.98 1.55 -23.32
C ASP A 19 7.69 1.12 -22.60
N LEU A 20 6.57 1.71 -23.02
CA LEU A 20 5.24 1.44 -22.50
C LEU A 20 4.41 0.62 -23.49
N ASP A 21 5.04 -0.10 -24.41
CA ASP A 21 4.35 -1.09 -25.23
C ASP A 21 3.71 -2.19 -24.35
N ALA A 22 2.42 -2.43 -24.58
CA ALA A 22 1.64 -3.34 -23.75
C ALA A 22 2.17 -4.78 -23.82
N LYS A 23 2.63 -5.25 -24.99
CA LYS A 23 3.15 -6.61 -25.15
C LYS A 23 4.52 -6.75 -24.49
N ALA A 24 5.39 -5.75 -24.62
CA ALA A 24 6.69 -5.72 -23.96
C ALA A 24 6.54 -5.74 -22.43
N ILE A 25 5.66 -4.90 -21.87
CA ILE A 25 5.39 -4.91 -20.42
C ILE A 25 4.79 -6.25 -20.00
N GLU A 26 3.83 -6.79 -20.75
CA GLU A 26 3.23 -8.08 -20.42
C GLU A 26 4.26 -9.21 -20.37
N ALA A 27 5.15 -9.28 -21.36
CA ALA A 27 6.26 -10.24 -21.37
C ALA A 27 7.18 -10.05 -20.15
N ALA A 28 7.48 -8.81 -19.77
CA ALA A 28 8.34 -8.49 -18.63
C ALA A 28 7.70 -8.83 -17.27
N ILE A 29 6.38 -8.70 -17.12
CA ILE A 29 5.67 -9.01 -15.87
C ILE A 29 5.30 -10.50 -15.73
N THR A 30 5.23 -11.24 -16.84
CA THR A 30 4.85 -12.66 -16.85
C THR A 30 5.68 -13.54 -15.91
N PRO A 31 7.03 -13.41 -15.81
CA PRO A 31 7.83 -14.16 -14.86
C PRO A 31 7.46 -13.92 -13.39
N MET A 32 6.83 -12.79 -13.09
CA MET A 32 6.40 -12.38 -11.75
C MET A 32 4.89 -12.62 -11.53
N THR A 33 4.29 -13.55 -12.28
CA THR A 33 2.91 -14.00 -12.09
C THR A 33 2.72 -14.54 -10.67
N PHE A 34 1.58 -14.22 -10.06
CA PHE A 34 1.25 -14.66 -8.72
C PHE A 34 1.14 -16.18 -8.64
N THR A 35 1.85 -16.75 -7.66
CA THR A 35 1.65 -18.10 -7.18
C THR A 35 1.26 -18.08 -5.70
N PRO A 36 0.39 -19.01 -5.23
CA PRO A 36 0.05 -19.11 -3.83
C PRO A 36 1.26 -19.33 -2.92
N CYS A 37 1.15 -18.93 -1.65
CA CYS A 37 2.17 -19.21 -0.64
C CYS A 37 2.43 -20.71 -0.51
N ALA A 38 3.70 -21.13 -0.60
CA ALA A 38 4.13 -22.45 -0.18
C ALA A 38 4.01 -22.61 1.35
N SER A 39 4.20 -23.84 1.83
CA SER A 39 4.05 -24.17 3.26
C SER A 39 4.97 -23.37 4.19
N GLN A 40 6.14 -22.96 3.70
CA GLN A 40 7.15 -22.21 4.45
C GLN A 40 7.26 -20.72 4.02
N ASP A 41 6.43 -20.27 3.08
CA ASP A 41 6.44 -18.87 2.65
C ASP A 41 5.66 -18.01 3.66
N MET A 42 6.31 -17.00 4.24
CA MET A 42 5.60 -15.98 5.05
C MET A 42 4.65 -15.13 4.20
N SER A 43 5.06 -14.79 2.99
CA SER A 43 4.21 -14.08 2.02
C SER A 43 4.70 -14.26 0.59
N ARG A 44 3.78 -14.21 -0.38
CA ARG A 44 4.03 -14.16 -1.81
C ARG A 44 3.31 -12.98 -2.42
N SER A 45 3.88 -12.39 -3.46
CA SER A 45 3.22 -11.37 -4.27
C SER A 45 3.52 -11.58 -5.74
N GLY A 46 2.58 -11.21 -6.59
CA GLY A 46 2.74 -11.30 -8.04
C GLY A 46 1.58 -10.68 -8.80
N TRP A 47 1.66 -10.76 -10.12
CA TRP A 47 0.67 -10.25 -11.05
C TRP A 47 -0.47 -11.24 -11.27
N THR A 48 -1.67 -10.73 -11.45
CA THR A 48 -2.85 -11.52 -11.80
C THR A 48 -3.61 -10.82 -12.92
N ALA A 49 -4.40 -11.57 -13.69
CA ALA A 49 -5.24 -10.99 -14.72
C ALA A 49 -6.18 -9.92 -14.12
N PRO A 50 -6.22 -8.70 -14.69
CA PRO A 50 -7.12 -7.64 -14.21
C PRO A 50 -8.59 -8.00 -14.47
N LEU A 51 -8.87 -8.70 -15.57
CA LEU A 51 -10.21 -9.13 -15.99
C LEU A 51 -10.32 -10.65 -15.89
N ALA A 52 -11.44 -11.16 -15.35
CA ALA A 52 -11.63 -12.59 -15.08
C ALA A 52 -11.69 -13.46 -16.35
N THR A 53 -12.01 -12.87 -17.49
CA THR A 53 -12.14 -13.54 -18.80
C THR A 53 -10.89 -13.38 -19.67
N ALA A 54 -9.92 -12.56 -19.26
CA ALA A 54 -8.71 -12.32 -20.03
C ALA A 54 -7.61 -13.29 -19.60
N GLY A 55 -6.99 -13.98 -20.56
CA GLY A 55 -5.75 -14.76 -20.34
C GLY A 55 -4.50 -13.89 -20.20
N SER A 56 -4.65 -12.56 -20.18
CA SER A 56 -3.58 -11.57 -20.19
C SER A 56 -3.43 -10.90 -18.82
N LEU A 57 -2.19 -10.56 -18.45
CA LEU A 57 -1.85 -9.86 -17.20
C LEU A 57 -2.03 -8.35 -17.31
N ILE A 58 -2.26 -7.83 -18.52
CA ILE A 58 -2.49 -6.42 -18.81
C ILE A 58 -3.80 -6.25 -19.54
N HIS A 59 -4.55 -5.21 -19.18
CA HIS A 59 -5.64 -4.74 -20.00
C HIS A 59 -5.29 -3.35 -20.54
N ALA A 60 -5.03 -3.26 -21.84
CA ALA A 60 -4.71 -2.00 -22.51
C ALA A 60 -5.98 -1.40 -23.14
N ALA A 61 -6.28 -0.14 -22.84
CA ALA A 61 -7.40 0.59 -23.43
C ALA A 61 -7.12 2.11 -23.40
N ASN A 62 -7.33 2.80 -24.53
CA ASN A 62 -7.26 4.27 -24.62
C ASN A 62 -5.98 4.91 -24.03
N GLY A 63 -4.81 4.30 -24.25
CA GLY A 63 -3.54 4.79 -23.68
C GLY A 63 -3.38 4.50 -22.17
N TYR A 64 -4.22 3.66 -21.59
CA TYR A 64 -4.08 3.16 -20.23
C TYR A 64 -3.67 1.69 -20.23
N LEU A 65 -2.73 1.34 -19.35
CA LEU A 65 -2.35 -0.04 -19.08
C LEU A 65 -2.81 -0.40 -17.68
N LEU A 66 -3.80 -1.28 -17.57
CA LEU A 66 -4.33 -1.75 -16.28
C LEU A 66 -3.70 -3.09 -15.90
N MET A 67 -3.21 -3.16 -14.67
CA MET A 67 -2.61 -4.34 -14.05
C MET A 67 -3.24 -4.61 -12.69
N ARG A 68 -3.07 -5.85 -12.21
CA ARG A 68 -3.55 -6.24 -10.88
C ARG A 68 -2.47 -6.92 -10.06
N TYR A 69 -2.13 -6.27 -8.96
CA TYR A 69 -1.26 -6.81 -7.93
C TYR A 69 -2.05 -7.72 -6.99
N ARG A 70 -1.47 -8.87 -6.64
CA ARG A 70 -1.97 -9.75 -5.57
C ARG A 70 -0.85 -10.07 -4.60
N ARG A 71 -1.16 -10.01 -3.30
CA ARG A 71 -0.29 -10.49 -2.22
C ARG A 71 -1.05 -11.46 -1.35
N GLU A 72 -0.43 -12.58 -1.04
CA GLU A 72 -0.87 -13.53 -0.04
C GLU A 72 0.12 -13.53 1.12
N GLN A 73 -0.38 -13.55 2.35
CA GLN A 73 0.44 -13.56 3.55
C GLN A 73 -0.12 -14.55 4.57
N LYS A 74 0.76 -15.35 5.19
CA LYS A 74 0.43 -16.21 6.32
C LYS A 74 0.13 -15.36 7.55
N ILE A 75 -1.01 -15.62 8.18
CA ILE A 75 -1.45 -14.98 9.41
C ILE A 75 -0.89 -15.78 10.57
N LEU A 76 0.23 -15.31 11.12
CA LEU A 76 0.83 -15.88 12.32
C LEU A 76 0.99 -14.78 13.38
N PRO A 77 0.00 -14.60 14.27
CA PRO A 77 0.06 -13.56 15.28
C PRO A 77 1.24 -13.75 16.23
N ALA A 78 1.90 -12.66 16.60
CA ALA A 78 3.06 -12.70 17.51
C ALA A 78 2.74 -13.41 18.84
N ALA A 79 1.53 -13.25 19.36
CA ALA A 79 1.08 -13.93 20.57
C ALA A 79 1.12 -15.47 20.46
N VAL A 80 0.75 -16.01 19.30
CA VAL A 80 0.77 -17.47 19.04
C VAL A 80 2.22 -17.98 19.02
N ILE A 81 3.11 -17.26 18.33
CA ILE A 81 4.55 -17.60 18.29
C ILE A 81 5.14 -17.58 19.70
N GLN A 82 4.85 -16.54 20.48
CA GLN A 82 5.37 -16.39 21.83
C GLN A 82 4.85 -17.46 22.79
N LYS A 83 3.58 -17.86 22.66
CA LYS A 83 3.02 -18.94 23.46
C LYS A 83 3.77 -20.25 23.22
N HIS A 84 3.88 -20.69 21.97
CA HIS A 84 4.59 -21.93 21.60
C HIS A 84 6.08 -21.89 21.96
N LEU A 85 6.73 -20.73 21.79
CA LEU A 85 8.13 -20.54 22.17
C LEU A 85 8.31 -20.70 23.69
N ARG A 86 7.46 -20.07 24.51
CA ARG A 86 7.53 -20.20 25.98
C ARG A 86 7.29 -21.63 26.44
N GLU A 87 6.32 -22.33 25.85
CA GLU A 87 6.06 -23.75 26.16
C GLU A 87 7.30 -24.62 25.88
N ARG A 88 7.97 -24.41 24.74
CA ARG A 88 9.15 -25.17 24.34
C ARG A 88 10.38 -24.83 25.19
N ILE A 89 10.57 -23.56 25.53
CA ILE A 89 11.61 -23.11 26.46
C ILE A 89 11.38 -23.73 27.85
N ALA A 90 10.17 -23.64 28.40
CA ALA A 90 9.87 -24.16 29.73
C ALA A 90 10.13 -25.68 29.82
N LYS A 91 9.73 -26.42 28.79
CA LYS A 91 9.99 -27.86 28.69
C LYS A 91 11.50 -28.17 28.73
N LEU A 92 12.30 -27.49 27.90
CA LEU A 92 13.76 -27.73 27.84
C LEU A 92 14.50 -27.25 29.09
N GLU A 93 14.08 -26.13 29.69
CA GLU A 93 14.68 -25.65 30.94
C GLU A 93 14.41 -26.61 32.11
N GLN A 94 13.23 -27.24 32.12
CA GLN A 94 12.87 -28.28 33.09
C GLN A 94 13.67 -29.57 32.87
N GLU A 95 13.83 -30.02 31.62
CA GLU A 95 14.59 -31.24 31.28
C GLU A 95 16.09 -31.10 31.57
N GLN A 96 16.66 -29.90 31.36
CA GLN A 96 18.10 -29.65 31.53
C GLN A 96 18.47 -29.05 32.90
N CYS A 97 17.48 -28.80 33.76
CA CYS A 97 17.64 -28.13 35.06
C CYS A 97 18.46 -26.82 34.98
N ARG A 98 18.34 -26.06 33.88
CA ARG A 98 19.05 -24.78 33.69
C ARG A 98 18.25 -23.83 32.80
N LYS A 99 18.63 -22.54 32.82
CA LYS A 99 18.10 -21.55 31.88
C LYS A 99 18.75 -21.67 30.50
N LEU A 100 17.96 -21.43 29.46
CA LEU A 100 18.45 -21.38 28.08
C LEU A 100 19.09 -20.03 27.77
N LYS A 101 20.20 -20.06 27.03
CA LYS A 101 20.87 -18.87 26.51
C LYS A 101 20.05 -18.25 25.38
N LYS A 102 20.37 -17.00 25.04
CA LYS A 102 19.68 -16.26 23.96
C LYS A 102 19.73 -16.99 22.61
N THR A 103 20.90 -17.51 22.24
CA THR A 103 21.11 -18.24 20.99
C THR A 103 20.23 -19.49 20.88
N GLU A 104 20.04 -20.22 21.99
CA GLU A 104 19.16 -21.39 22.05
C GLU A 104 17.69 -20.98 21.88
N LYS A 105 17.28 -19.87 22.50
CA LYS A 105 15.91 -19.33 22.37
C LYS A 105 15.62 -18.84 20.95
N ASP A 106 16.61 -18.26 20.28
CA ASP A 106 16.48 -17.81 18.89
C ASP A 106 16.34 -19.01 17.94
N ALA A 107 17.14 -20.07 18.11
CA ALA A 107 16.98 -21.32 17.35
C ALA A 107 15.59 -21.96 17.56
N LEU A 108 15.11 -22.00 18.81
CA LEU A 108 13.77 -22.51 19.12
C LEU A 108 12.66 -21.66 18.49
N ARG A 109 12.88 -20.34 18.34
CA ARG A 109 11.93 -19.45 17.67
C ARG A 109 11.79 -19.83 16.20
N ASP A 110 12.90 -20.12 15.53
CA ASP A 110 12.89 -20.52 14.13
C ASP A 110 12.24 -21.89 13.94
N GLU A 111 12.49 -22.86 14.83
CA GLU A 111 11.78 -24.14 14.85
C GLU A 111 10.26 -23.97 15.04
N VAL A 112 9.87 -23.09 15.97
CA VAL A 112 8.45 -22.76 16.20
C VAL A 112 7.85 -22.17 14.93
N LEU A 113 8.51 -21.21 14.27
CA LEU A 113 8.05 -20.65 13.01
C LEU A 113 7.89 -21.72 11.93
N HIS A 114 8.90 -22.57 11.74
CA HIS A 114 8.89 -23.65 10.76
C HIS A 114 7.74 -24.63 10.98
N SER A 115 7.40 -24.91 12.25
CA SER A 115 6.29 -25.80 12.62
C SER A 115 4.91 -25.17 12.46
N LEU A 116 4.79 -23.84 12.64
CA LEU A 116 3.51 -23.13 12.63
C LEU A 116 3.15 -22.62 11.22
N LEU A 117 4.13 -22.30 10.39
CA LEU A 117 3.93 -21.75 9.04
C LEU A 117 3.03 -22.61 8.13
N PRO A 118 3.21 -23.94 8.05
CA PRO A 118 2.35 -24.78 7.23
C PRO A 118 0.88 -24.74 7.65
N ARG A 119 0.62 -24.49 8.94
CA ARG A 119 -0.72 -24.48 9.55
C ARG A 119 -1.36 -23.10 9.57
N ALA A 120 -0.60 -22.05 9.27
CA ALA A 120 -1.11 -20.69 9.32
C ALA A 120 -2.10 -20.44 8.17
N PHE A 121 -3.25 -19.87 8.52
CA PHE A 121 -4.21 -19.34 7.55
C PHE A 121 -3.57 -18.25 6.71
N THR A 122 -4.08 -18.03 5.49
CA THR A 122 -3.60 -16.96 4.63
C THR A 122 -4.62 -15.83 4.50
N ARG A 123 -4.12 -14.62 4.33
CA ARG A 123 -4.91 -13.45 3.94
C ARG A 123 -4.42 -12.95 2.60
N THR A 124 -5.34 -12.74 1.67
CA THR A 124 -5.05 -12.16 0.36
C THR A 124 -5.42 -10.68 0.33
N HIS A 125 -4.55 -9.88 -0.27
CA HIS A 125 -4.80 -8.49 -0.64
C HIS A 125 -4.65 -8.34 -2.15
N GLN A 126 -5.48 -7.50 -2.76
CA GLN A 126 -5.37 -7.15 -4.17
C GLN A 126 -5.39 -5.64 -4.31
N SER A 127 -4.58 -5.12 -5.22
CA SER A 127 -4.53 -3.69 -5.57
C SER A 127 -4.54 -3.52 -7.07
N TRP A 128 -5.21 -2.49 -7.52
CA TRP A 128 -5.11 -2.02 -8.89
C TRP A 128 -3.87 -1.15 -9.08
N LEU A 129 -3.24 -1.30 -10.23
CA LEU A 129 -2.20 -0.38 -10.70
C LEU A 129 -2.49 -0.08 -12.15
N TRP A 130 -2.44 1.18 -12.55
CA TRP A 130 -2.56 1.53 -13.95
C TRP A 130 -1.60 2.64 -14.37
N ILE A 131 -1.22 2.63 -15.63
CA ILE A 131 -0.29 3.58 -16.22
C ILE A 131 -1.02 4.40 -17.27
N ASP A 132 -0.96 5.72 -17.17
CA ASP A 132 -1.33 6.66 -18.23
C ASP A 132 -0.10 6.87 -19.11
N THR A 133 -0.09 6.26 -20.31
CA THR A 133 1.08 6.29 -21.19
C THR A 133 1.31 7.67 -21.80
N ALA A 134 0.25 8.46 -21.99
CA ALA A 134 0.35 9.82 -22.53
C ALA A 134 0.90 10.80 -21.48
N LYS A 135 0.40 10.74 -20.24
CA LYS A 135 0.81 11.65 -19.15
C LYS A 135 2.02 11.15 -18.36
N LYS A 136 2.49 9.93 -18.64
CA LYS A 136 3.61 9.27 -17.96
C LYS A 136 3.39 9.21 -16.44
N LEU A 137 2.16 8.87 -16.05
CA LEU A 137 1.74 8.73 -14.66
C LEU A 137 1.47 7.26 -14.34
N VAL A 138 1.87 6.85 -13.13
CA VAL A 138 1.56 5.54 -12.56
C VAL A 138 0.65 5.78 -11.36
N MET A 139 -0.54 5.19 -11.40
CA MET A 139 -1.53 5.30 -10.35
C MET A 139 -1.64 3.96 -9.61
N VAL A 140 -1.65 4.03 -8.30
CA VAL A 140 -1.66 2.84 -7.43
C VAL A 140 -2.82 2.92 -6.46
N ASP A 141 -3.68 1.90 -6.46
CA ASP A 141 -4.75 1.74 -5.47
C ASP A 141 -4.17 1.24 -4.15
N ALA A 142 -3.74 2.20 -3.33
CA ALA A 142 -3.10 1.97 -2.05
C ALA A 142 -3.49 3.05 -1.05
N ALA A 143 -3.78 2.62 0.18
CA ALA A 143 -4.15 3.52 1.27
C ALA A 143 -2.96 4.27 1.90
N ASN A 144 -1.71 3.88 1.57
CA ASN A 144 -0.51 4.53 2.09
C ASN A 144 0.72 4.26 1.21
N ALA A 145 1.74 5.10 1.37
CA ALA A 145 2.97 5.07 0.58
C ALA A 145 3.72 3.73 0.67
N LYS A 146 3.73 3.09 1.85
CA LYS A 146 4.40 1.78 2.03
C LYS A 146 3.77 0.71 1.14
N LYS A 147 2.44 0.63 1.10
CA LYS A 147 1.73 -0.32 0.21
C LYS A 147 1.98 0.00 -1.26
N ALA A 148 2.01 1.28 -1.64
CA ALA A 148 2.32 1.64 -3.02
C ALA A 148 3.76 1.27 -3.40
N GLU A 149 4.73 1.49 -2.51
CA GLU A 149 6.13 1.12 -2.78
C GLU A 149 6.32 -0.40 -2.87
N ASP A 150 5.62 -1.21 -2.08
CA ASP A 150 5.62 -2.68 -2.23
C ASP A 150 5.18 -3.10 -3.64
N ILE A 151 4.17 -2.40 -4.22
CA ILE A 151 3.65 -2.68 -5.57
C ILE A 151 4.61 -2.16 -6.64
N LEU A 152 5.12 -0.94 -6.50
CA LEU A 152 6.09 -0.34 -7.42
C LEU A 152 7.41 -1.11 -7.42
N SER A 153 7.81 -1.68 -6.28
CA SER A 153 8.98 -2.55 -6.16
C SER A 153 8.81 -3.84 -6.98
N LEU A 154 7.61 -4.45 -6.97
CA LEU A 154 7.32 -5.58 -7.83
C LEU A 154 7.38 -5.19 -9.31
N LEU A 155 6.82 -4.03 -9.67
CA LEU A 155 6.84 -3.53 -11.04
C LEU A 155 8.27 -3.24 -11.50
N ARG A 156 9.07 -2.57 -10.66
CA ARG A 156 10.49 -2.32 -10.90
C ARG A 156 11.29 -3.61 -11.08
N LYS A 157 11.02 -4.63 -10.24
CA LYS A 157 11.65 -5.95 -10.39
C LYS A 157 11.25 -6.64 -11.70
N SER A 158 10.01 -6.44 -12.14
CA SER A 158 9.50 -7.04 -13.39
C SER A 158 10.08 -6.36 -14.63
N LEU A 159 10.18 -5.03 -14.61
CA LEU A 159 10.68 -4.22 -15.74
C LEU A 159 12.20 -4.01 -15.72
N GLY A 160 12.89 -4.44 -14.66
CA GLY A 160 14.30 -4.15 -14.40
C GLY A 160 14.55 -2.73 -13.87
N SER A 161 13.93 -1.72 -14.48
CA SER A 161 14.01 -0.32 -14.04
C SER A 161 12.64 0.34 -14.08
N LEU A 162 12.35 1.17 -13.09
CA LEU A 162 11.12 1.96 -13.00
C LEU A 162 11.45 3.30 -12.32
N PRO A 163 11.80 4.33 -13.10
CA PRO A 163 12.20 5.63 -12.58
C PRO A 163 10.95 6.46 -12.25
N VAL A 164 10.41 6.28 -11.05
CA VAL A 164 9.19 6.96 -10.59
C VAL A 164 9.45 7.79 -9.34
N VAL A 165 8.78 8.93 -9.24
CA VAL A 165 8.73 9.78 -8.04
C VAL A 165 7.27 10.08 -7.68
N PRO A 166 6.93 10.28 -6.39
CA PRO A 166 5.60 10.75 -6.01
C PRO A 166 5.24 12.05 -6.76
N LEU A 167 3.99 12.19 -7.17
CA LEU A 167 3.54 13.42 -7.83
C LEU A 167 3.61 14.59 -6.85
N THR A 168 4.49 15.56 -7.15
CA THR A 168 4.62 16.81 -6.39
C THR A 168 3.94 17.95 -7.13
N MET A 169 3.33 18.86 -6.35
CA MET A 169 2.71 20.07 -6.86
C MET A 169 3.65 21.26 -6.67
N LYS A 170 3.58 22.25 -7.57
CA LYS A 170 4.38 23.49 -7.44
C LYS A 170 4.05 24.26 -6.17
N THR A 171 2.75 24.32 -5.85
CA THR A 171 2.25 24.90 -4.60
C THR A 171 1.90 23.77 -3.65
N PRO A 172 2.33 23.84 -2.38
CA PRO A 172 1.95 22.84 -1.38
C PRO A 172 0.42 22.68 -1.29
N ILE A 173 -0.03 21.43 -1.19
CA ILE A 173 -1.46 21.07 -1.26
C ILE A 173 -2.20 21.67 -0.06
N GLU A 174 -1.58 21.64 1.13
CA GLU A 174 -2.15 22.18 2.35
C GLU A 174 -2.46 23.67 2.25
N ILE A 175 -1.62 24.45 1.57
CA ILE A 175 -1.86 25.89 1.34
C ILE A 175 -3.06 26.08 0.40
N THR A 176 -3.13 25.27 -0.65
CA THR A 176 -4.20 25.33 -1.65
C THR A 176 -5.55 24.95 -1.04
N LEU A 177 -5.61 23.85 -0.28
CA LEU A 177 -6.83 23.40 0.41
C LEU A 177 -7.27 24.41 1.47
N THR A 178 -6.34 24.95 2.26
CA THR A 178 -6.63 26.00 3.24
C THR A 178 -7.29 27.21 2.56
N GLN A 179 -6.80 27.60 1.38
CA GLN A 179 -7.39 28.71 0.63
C GLN A 179 -8.82 28.40 0.13
N TRP A 180 -9.10 27.16 -0.30
CA TRP A 180 -10.43 26.76 -0.75
C TRP A 180 -11.43 26.80 0.41
N VAL A 181 -11.06 26.27 1.57
CA VAL A 181 -11.92 26.29 2.76
C VAL A 181 -12.11 27.72 3.27
N ARG A 182 -11.05 28.53 3.33
CA ARG A 182 -11.12 29.95 3.75
C ARG A 182 -12.03 30.80 2.86
N THR A 183 -11.99 30.57 1.55
CA THR A 183 -12.80 31.35 0.59
C THR A 183 -14.17 30.74 0.33
N GLY A 184 -14.43 29.52 0.80
CA GLY A 184 -15.61 28.74 0.45
C GLY A 184 -15.72 28.41 -1.05
N LYS A 185 -14.63 28.52 -1.81
CA LYS A 185 -14.60 28.37 -3.27
C LYS A 185 -13.52 27.35 -3.68
N ALA A 186 -13.98 26.22 -4.20
CA ALA A 186 -13.13 25.25 -4.90
C ALA A 186 -13.03 25.61 -6.40
N PRO A 187 -11.96 25.19 -7.09
CA PRO A 187 -11.83 25.37 -8.54
C PRO A 187 -12.87 24.55 -9.30
N ALA A 188 -13.04 24.87 -10.59
CA ALA A 188 -13.97 24.15 -11.46
C ALA A 188 -13.72 22.64 -11.44
N GLY A 189 -14.80 21.86 -11.38
CA GLY A 189 -14.75 20.39 -11.28
C GLY A 189 -14.61 19.85 -9.86
N PHE A 190 -14.41 20.71 -8.84
CA PHE A 190 -14.36 20.32 -7.44
C PHE A 190 -15.48 20.99 -6.63
N THR A 191 -15.95 20.27 -5.62
CA THR A 191 -16.89 20.79 -4.61
C THR A 191 -16.32 20.48 -3.23
N LEU A 192 -16.51 21.41 -2.28
CA LEU A 192 -16.09 21.19 -0.90
C LEU A 192 -17.05 20.18 -0.26
N GLY A 193 -16.49 19.15 0.37
CA GLY A 193 -17.23 18.20 1.19
C GLY A 193 -17.51 18.73 2.60
N ASP A 194 -17.85 17.82 3.49
CA ASP A 194 -18.27 18.07 4.87
C ASP A 194 -17.30 17.51 5.92
N GLU A 195 -16.14 17.00 5.50
CA GLU A 195 -15.05 16.53 6.35
C GLU A 195 -13.74 17.27 6.04
N ALA A 196 -13.04 17.70 7.09
CA ALA A 196 -11.70 18.29 6.97
C ALA A 196 -10.86 18.06 8.24
N GLU A 197 -9.54 17.87 8.07
CA GLU A 197 -8.55 17.86 9.13
C GLU A 197 -7.74 19.16 9.08
N LEU A 198 -7.68 19.89 10.19
CA LEU A 198 -6.93 21.13 10.36
C LEU A 198 -5.82 20.87 11.37
N LYS A 199 -4.57 21.15 10.99
CA LYS A 199 -3.41 21.08 11.89
C LYS A 199 -2.85 22.47 12.13
N ALA A 200 -2.45 22.72 13.37
CA ALA A 200 -1.64 23.87 13.69
C ALA A 200 -0.32 23.85 12.90
N THR A 201 0.22 25.02 12.62
CA THR A 201 1.49 25.17 11.90
C THR A 201 2.71 24.83 12.78
N LEU A 202 2.55 24.87 14.11
CA LEU A 202 3.58 24.50 15.09
C LEU A 202 3.53 22.99 15.35
N GLU A 203 4.68 22.34 15.49
CA GLU A 203 4.80 20.87 15.64
C GLU A 203 4.03 20.30 16.84
N ASP A 204 3.91 21.06 17.95
CA ASP A 204 3.16 20.67 19.15
C ASP A 204 1.73 21.25 19.19
N GLY A 205 1.25 21.82 18.09
CA GLY A 205 -0.07 22.43 18.05
C GLY A 205 -1.21 21.42 17.86
N GLY A 206 -2.44 21.87 18.10
CA GLY A 206 -3.64 21.01 18.06
C GLY A 206 -4.05 20.54 16.66
N ILE A 207 -4.76 19.41 16.63
CA ILE A 207 -5.44 18.86 15.44
C ILE A 207 -6.96 18.98 15.65
N ILE A 208 -7.65 19.63 14.71
CA ILE A 208 -9.12 19.69 14.68
C ILE A 208 -9.63 18.82 13.53
N ARG A 209 -10.56 17.92 13.83
CA ARG A 209 -11.26 17.11 12.82
C ARG A 209 -12.71 17.51 12.80
N THR A 210 -13.19 17.94 11.64
CA THR A 210 -14.59 18.27 11.41
C THR A 210 -15.23 17.18 10.56
N LYS A 211 -16.47 16.81 10.91
CA LYS A 211 -17.31 15.87 10.17
C LYS A 211 -18.73 16.41 10.13
N GLN A 212 -19.42 16.23 9.00
CA GLN A 212 -20.80 16.69 8.79
C GLN A 212 -20.97 18.21 9.02
N GLN A 213 -19.92 19.00 8.77
CA GLN A 213 -20.01 20.45 8.80
C GLN A 213 -19.84 20.98 7.38
N ASP A 214 -20.81 21.80 6.93
CA ASP A 214 -20.73 22.48 5.64
C ASP A 214 -19.37 23.19 5.50
N GLY A 215 -18.63 22.88 4.44
CA GLY A 215 -17.31 23.45 4.12
C GLY A 215 -17.29 24.98 4.09
N ARG A 216 -18.45 25.63 3.89
CA ARG A 216 -18.60 27.09 3.96
C ARG A 216 -18.65 27.63 5.39
N ARG A 217 -19.11 26.84 6.36
CA ARG A 217 -19.18 27.20 7.79
C ARG A 217 -17.90 26.85 8.56
N THR A 218 -17.13 25.88 8.08
CA THR A 218 -15.80 25.57 8.66
C THR A 218 -14.76 26.66 8.38
N GLY A 219 -14.90 27.40 7.28
CA GLY A 219 -14.02 28.55 6.96
C GLY A 219 -14.04 29.67 8.00
N THR A 220 -15.11 29.78 8.81
CA THR A 220 -15.25 30.81 9.86
C THR A 220 -14.42 30.51 11.11
N GLY A 221 -13.88 29.29 11.25
CA GLY A 221 -13.06 28.87 12.39
C GLY A 221 -11.57 28.67 12.10
N ILE A 222 -11.14 28.83 10.83
CA ILE A 222 -9.71 28.71 10.46
C ILE A 222 -9.01 30.02 10.81
N ASN A 223 -8.40 30.05 11.99
CA ASN A 223 -7.46 31.12 12.37
C ASN A 223 -6.15 30.99 11.57
N ALA A 224 -5.41 32.10 11.44
CA ALA A 224 -4.16 32.18 10.66
C ALA A 224 -3.07 31.16 11.05
N SER A 225 -3.22 30.45 12.18
CA SER A 225 -2.29 29.45 12.69
C SER A 225 -2.58 28.01 12.25
N GLN A 226 -3.66 27.74 11.52
CA GLN A 226 -4.09 26.39 11.12
C GLN A 226 -4.04 26.17 9.59
N ARG A 227 -3.74 24.94 9.17
CA ARG A 227 -3.72 24.50 7.76
C ARG A 227 -4.54 23.24 7.57
N THR A 228 -5.24 23.12 6.44
CA THR A 228 -5.96 21.90 6.05
C THR A 228 -4.96 20.85 5.56
N THR A 229 -4.99 19.63 6.11
CA THR A 229 -4.03 18.54 5.82
C THR A 229 -4.69 17.26 5.38
#